data_AF-A0A7V0IT53-F1
#
_entry.id   AF-A0A7V0IT53-F1
#
_cell.length_a   1.000
_cell.length_b   1.000
_cell.length_c   1.000
_cell.angle_alpha   90.00
_cell.angle_beta   90.00
_cell.angle_gamma   90.00
#
_symmetry.space_group_name_H-M   'P 1'
#
loop_
_entity.id
_entity.type
_entity.pdbx_description
1 polymer ?
#
loop_
_entity_poly.entity_id
_entity_poly.type
_entity_poly.pdbx_seq_one_letter_code
_entity_poly.pdbx_strand_id
1 'polypeptide(L)'
;ATVPGLLTVGWLGVMATAIAYLLLAAGLARTGVNRATTLSLGEPLTATVLGLVVLGERPPAVALLGALLIAAALVSLVVATPTRSTAAID
;
A
#
# COMPACT_ATOMS: atom_id res chain seq x y z
N ALA A 1 29.76 -7.00 15.56
CA ALA A 1 28.68 -7.00 14.54
C ALA A 1 29.32 -6.95 13.16
N THR A 2 28.79 -7.66 12.17
CA THR A 2 29.32 -7.64 10.80
C THR A 2 28.84 -6.38 10.07
N VAL A 3 29.63 -5.84 9.15
CA VAL A 3 29.25 -4.65 8.35
C VAL A 3 27.91 -4.87 7.62
N PRO A 4 27.66 -6.03 6.96
CA PRO A 4 26.35 -6.30 6.37
C PRO A 4 25.20 -6.29 7.39
N GLY A 5 25.42 -6.83 8.60
CA GLY A 5 24.40 -6.84 9.64
C GLY A 5 24.01 -5.43 10.11
N LEU A 6 24.99 -4.53 10.28
CA LEU A 6 24.72 -3.13 10.58
C LEU A 6 23.94 -2.43 9.46
N LEU A 7 24.28 -2.69 8.20
CA LEU A 7 23.57 -2.14 7.06
C LEU A 7 22.12 -2.62 7.01
N THR A 8 21.87 -3.92 7.25
CA THR A 8 20.52 -4.48 7.29
C THR A 8 19.68 -3.87 8.40
N VAL A 9 20.23 -3.74 9.61
CA VAL A 9 19.53 -3.09 10.74
C VAL A 9 19.26 -1.61 10.44
N GLY A 10 20.23 -0.89 9.88
CA GLY A 10 20.05 0.51 9.48
C GLY A 10 18.96 0.67 8.43
N TRP A 11 18.93 -0.20 7.41
CA TRP A 11 17.88 -0.22 6.40
C TRP A 11 16.50 -0.50 7.00
N LEU A 12 16.37 -1.53 7.83
CA LEU A 12 15.12 -1.88 8.50
C LEU A 12 14.60 -0.76 9.40
N GLY A 13 15.48 -0.16 10.19
CA GLY A 13 15.11 0.91 11.13
C GLY A 13 14.73 2.21 10.44
N VAL A 14 15.60 2.70 9.54
CA VAL A 14 15.43 4.03 8.93
C VAL A 14 14.44 3.99 7.76
N MET A 15 14.66 3.09 6.81
CA MET A 15 13.89 3.08 5.56
C MET A 15 12.58 2.31 5.72
N ALA A 16 12.67 1.03 6.11
CA ALA A 16 11.49 0.16 6.17
C ALA A 16 10.53 0.52 7.31
N THR A 17 11.04 1.09 8.41
CA THR A 17 10.21 1.46 9.57
C THR A 17 9.98 2.96 9.63
N ALA A 18 10.99 3.76 9.98
CA ALA A 18 10.77 5.17 10.33
C ALA A 18 10.18 5.99 9.16
N ILE A 19 10.81 5.96 7.99
CA ILE A 19 10.32 6.71 6.83
C ILE A 19 8.96 6.19 6.36
N ALA A 20 8.78 4.87 6.27
CA ALA A 20 7.51 4.27 5.85
C ALA A 20 6.34 4.69 6.77
N TYR A 21 6.52 4.63 8.09
CA TYR A 21 5.49 5.03 9.05
C TYR A 21 5.21 6.53 9.02
N LEU A 22 6.23 7.37 8.81
CA LEU A 22 6.02 8.82 8.66
C LEU A 22 5.21 9.13 7.39
N LEU A 23 5.49 8.45 6.27
CA LEU A 23 4.71 8.58 5.04
C LEU A 23 3.27 8.09 5.23
N LEU A 24 3.07 6.98 5.94
CA LEU A 24 1.75 6.45 6.30
C LEU A 24 0.98 7.45 7.16
N ALA A 25 1.58 7.96 8.24
CA ALA A 25 0.96 8.95 9.11
C ALA A 25 0.59 10.24 8.34
N ALA A 26 1.48 10.71 7.46
CA ALA A 26 1.21 11.84 6.60
C ALA A 26 0.08 11.55 5.59
N GLY A 27 -0.03 10.32 5.09
CA GLY A 27 -1.14 9.84 4.28
C GLY A 27 -2.47 9.89 5.03
N LEU A 28 -2.52 9.28 6.23
CA LEU A 28 -3.70 9.32 7.10
C LEU A 28 -4.18 10.75 7.37
N ALA A 29 -3.25 11.65 7.67
CA ALA A 29 -3.55 13.06 7.93
C ALA A 29 -4.17 13.78 6.71
N ARG A 30 -3.83 13.39 5.48
CA ARG A 30 -4.33 14.04 4.25
C ARG A 30 -5.62 13.42 3.69
N THR A 31 -5.80 12.11 3.81
CA THR A 31 -6.91 11.39 3.13
C THR A 31 -8.02 10.94 4.08
N GLY A 32 -7.80 10.97 5.39
CA GLY A 32 -8.68 10.40 6.40
C GLY A 32 -8.54 8.88 6.50
N VAL A 33 -8.95 8.33 7.66
CA VAL A 33 -8.69 6.92 8.05
C VAL A 33 -9.26 5.93 7.04
N ASN A 34 -10.54 6.03 6.65
CA ASN A 34 -11.15 5.05 5.74
C ASN A 34 -10.45 4.99 4.37
N ARG A 35 -10.13 6.13 3.76
CA ARG A 35 -9.42 6.16 2.46
C ARG A 35 -7.99 5.67 2.60
N ALA A 36 -7.29 6.08 3.67
CA ALA A 36 -5.92 5.65 3.92
C ALA A 36 -5.83 4.12 4.07
N THR A 37 -6.74 3.50 4.83
CA THR A 37 -6.78 2.04 5.00
C THR A 37 -7.00 1.31 3.68
N THR A 38 -7.88 1.81 2.80
CA THR A 38 -8.05 1.20 1.48
C THR A 38 -6.81 1.40 0.61
N LEU A 39 -6.20 2.59 0.61
CA LEU A 39 -4.96 2.86 -0.11
C LEU A 39 -3.78 1.99 0.36
N SER A 40 -3.75 1.60 1.64
CA SER A 40 -2.76 0.65 2.17
C SER A 40 -2.83 -0.74 1.55
N LEU A 41 -3.91 -1.13 0.86
CA LEU A 41 -3.93 -2.33 0.01
C LEU A 41 -2.89 -2.26 -1.13
N GLY A 42 -2.35 -1.09 -1.44
CA GLY A 42 -1.21 -0.93 -2.33
C GLY A 42 0.06 -1.61 -1.82
N GLU A 43 0.22 -1.78 -0.50
CA GLU A 43 1.36 -2.48 0.10
C GLU A 43 1.39 -3.97 -0.28
N PRO A 44 0.36 -4.80 0.01
CA PRO A 44 0.37 -6.20 -0.42
C PRO A 44 0.40 -6.36 -1.94
N LEU A 45 -0.17 -5.42 -2.70
CA LEU A 45 -0.04 -5.40 -4.16
C LEU A 45 1.43 -5.21 -4.58
N THR A 46 2.13 -4.24 -3.99
CA THR A 46 3.55 -3.99 -4.27
C THR A 46 4.41 -5.16 -3.84
N ALA A 47 4.14 -5.75 -2.67
CA ALA A 47 4.82 -6.96 -2.20
C ALA A 47 4.66 -8.12 -3.18
N THR A 48 3.45 -8.32 -3.73
CA THR A 48 3.18 -9.35 -4.76
C THR A 48 4.00 -9.08 -6.02
N VAL A 49 4.08 -7.83 -6.47
CA VAL A 49 4.89 -7.44 -7.64
C VAL A 49 6.38 -7.68 -7.38
N LEU A 50 6.89 -7.34 -6.19
CA LEU A 50 8.28 -7.62 -5.82
C LEU A 50 8.56 -9.12 -5.74
N GLY A 51 7.62 -9.92 -5.18
CA GLY A 51 7.72 -11.38 -5.18
C GLY A 51 7.84 -11.94 -6.60
N LEU A 52 7.01 -11.48 -7.52
CA LEU A 52 7.05 -11.85 -8.93
C LEU A 52 8.35 -11.44 -9.63
N VAL A 53 8.76 -10.18 -9.50
CA VAL A 53 9.82 -9.57 -10.32
C VAL A 53 11.21 -9.78 -9.73
N VAL A 54 11.36 -9.66 -8.41
CA VAL A 54 12.65 -9.73 -7.71
C VAL A 54 12.95 -11.14 -7.22
N LEU A 55 11.95 -11.82 -6.65
CA LEU A 55 12.12 -13.18 -6.11
C LEU A 55 11.78 -14.28 -7.13
N GLY A 56 11.12 -13.94 -8.25
CA GLY A 56 10.72 -14.91 -9.26
C GLY A 56 9.61 -15.87 -8.81
N GLU A 57 8.81 -15.46 -7.82
CA GLU A 57 7.70 -16.26 -7.30
C GLU A 57 6.66 -16.51 -8.39
N ARG A 58 5.96 -17.65 -8.30
CA ARG A 58 4.89 -18.02 -9.24
C ARG A 58 3.57 -18.14 -8.47
N PRO A 59 2.92 -17.02 -8.14
CA PRO A 59 1.67 -17.02 -7.42
C PRO A 59 0.57 -17.73 -8.23
N PRO A 60 -0.36 -18.43 -7.56
CA PRO A 60 -1.46 -19.10 -8.23
C PRO A 60 -2.37 -18.08 -8.94
N ALA A 61 -3.11 -18.52 -9.96
CA ALA A 61 -3.99 -17.65 -10.75
C ALA A 61 -4.98 -16.84 -9.90
N VAL A 62 -5.47 -17.43 -8.79
CA VAL A 62 -6.36 -16.73 -7.85
C VAL A 62 -5.70 -15.53 -7.18
N ALA A 63 -4.40 -15.61 -6.86
CA ALA A 63 -3.66 -14.51 -6.26
C ALA A 63 -3.42 -13.39 -7.28
N LEU A 64 -3.13 -13.74 -8.54
CA LEU A 64 -3.03 -12.76 -9.63
C LEU A 64 -4.37 -12.05 -9.87
N LEU A 65 -5.48 -12.78 -9.86
CA LEU A 65 -6.81 -12.19 -9.97
C LEU A 65 -7.08 -11.23 -8.80
N GLY A 66 -6.76 -11.62 -7.57
CA GLY A 66 -6.87 -10.76 -6.39
C GLY A 66 -6.05 -9.48 -6.53
N ALA A 67 -4.80 -9.58 -6.99
CA ALA A 67 -3.92 -8.44 -7.24
C ALA A 67 -4.52 -7.48 -8.28
N LEU A 68 -5.07 -8.00 -9.38
CA LEU A 68 -5.73 -7.19 -10.42
C LEU A 68 -6.98 -6.49 -9.88
N LEU A 69 -7.79 -7.17 -9.07
CA LEU A 69 -8.97 -6.58 -8.44
C LEU A 69 -8.60 -5.46 -7.47
N ILE A 70 -7.56 -5.64 -6.65
CA ILE A 70 -7.04 -4.60 -5.76
C ILE A 70 -6.55 -3.40 -6.59
N ALA A 71 -5.77 -3.63 -7.64
CA ALA A 71 -5.29 -2.57 -8.51
C ALA A 71 -6.44 -1.76 -9.13
N ALA A 72 -7.47 -2.43 -9.66
CA ALA A 72 -8.65 -1.78 -10.21
C ALA A 72 -9.42 -0.97 -9.16
N ALA A 73 -9.58 -1.51 -7.95
CA ALA A 73 -10.25 -0.82 -6.85
C ALA A 73 -9.47 0.42 -6.38
N LEU A 74 -8.14 0.37 -6.34
CA LEU A 74 -7.30 1.51 -5.99
C LEU A 74 -7.36 2.61 -7.06
N VAL A 75 -7.32 2.23 -8.34
CA VAL A 75 -7.48 3.18 -9.46
C VAL A 75 -8.85 3.85 -9.40
N SER A 76 -9.93 3.08 -9.20
CA SER A 76 -11.27 3.65 -9.10
C SER A 76 -11.42 4.57 -7.88
N LEU A 77 -10.80 4.23 -6.74
CA LEU A 77 -10.81 5.05 -5.54
C LEU A 77 -10.15 6.43 -5.75
N VAL A 78 -9.09 6.49 -6.56
CA VAL A 78 -8.35 7.72 -6.87
C VAL A 78 -9.06 8.55 -7.95
N VAL A 79 -9.65 7.91 -8.95
CA VAL A 79 -10.30 8.58 -10.09
C VAL A 79 -11.73 9.02 -9.77
N ALA A 80 -12.45 8.31 -8.90
CA ALA A 80 -13.82 8.66 -8.53
C ALA A 80 -13.84 9.97 -7.73
N THR A 81 -14.27 11.05 -8.38
CA THR A 81 -14.56 12.33 -7.72
C THR A 81 -15.77 12.12 -6.80
N PRO A 82 -15.67 12.40 -5.49
CA PRO A 82 -16.77 12.12 -4.57
C PRO A 82 -17.93 13.11 -4.81
N THR A 83 -18.95 12.70 -5.55
CA THR A 83 -20.28 13.31 -5.44
C THR A 83 -20.93 12.78 -4.18
N ARG A 84 -20.60 13.38 -3.03
CA ARG A 84 -21.45 13.23 -1.86
C ARG A 84 -22.72 14.05 -2.12
N SER A 85 -23.77 13.38 -2.59
CA SER A 85 -25.12 13.88 -2.47
C SER A 85 -25.40 14.00 -0.98
N THR A 86 -25.33 15.23 -0.46
CA THR A 86 -26.00 15.58 0.79
C THR A 86 -27.48 15.33 0.51
N ALA A 87 -27.96 14.14 0.84
CA ALA A 87 -29.38 13.95 1.07
C ALA A 87 -29.73 14.95 2.17
N ALA A 88 -30.39 16.03 1.75
CA ALA A 88 -31.04 16.97 2.63
C ALA A 88 -31.87 16.14 3.61
N ILE A 89 -31.45 16.17 4.87
CA ILE A 89 -32.30 15.72 5.97
C ILE A 89 -33.21 16.92 6.22
N ASP A 90 -34.37 16.93 5.54
CA ASP A 90 -35.57 17.63 6.00
C ASP A 90 -36.23 16.81 7.13
#